data_AF-A0A953QKS2-F1
#
_entry.id   AF-A0A953QKS2-F1
#
_cell.length_a   1.000
_cell.length_b   1.000
_cell.length_c   1.000
_cell.angle_alpha   90.00
_cell.angle_beta   90.00
_cell.angle_gamma   90.00
#
_symmetry.space_group_name_H-M   'P 1'
#
loop_
_entity.id
_entity.type
_entity.pdbx_description
1 polymer ?
#
loop_
_entity_poly.entity_id
_entity_poly.type
_entity_poly.pdbx_seq_one_letter_code
_entity_poly.pdbx_strand_id
1 'polypeptide(L)'
;MRILLAGFTAAVLAGAGSFTFSTGDPDGLFAAASRPGGGPGVDIETADDFILAQETLINSATFTGLIPSTAPLTNISSVGVEIYRVFPLDSTNPPSGNVPTRVNSPSDVEFDDRSSLAFVANVLSASFSAGNSVLNGINKSPNQTTNGEGVVSGQEVEFDVTFSTPFDLPAGHYFFVPQVLLSSGDFFWLSAPRPITGGTGPFSPDLQAWIRNANLAPDWLRIGTDIVGGTTPPTYNMTFSLDGTALPEPATFSMAALALVALGAWRRAAKR
;
A
#
# COMPACT_ATOMS: atom_id res chain seq x y z
N MET A 1 -5.87 34.40 54.56
CA MET A 1 -5.23 33.13 54.19
C MET A 1 -5.82 32.67 52.85
N ARG A 2 -5.13 32.93 51.73
CA ARG A 2 -5.61 32.52 50.39
C ARG A 2 -4.93 31.20 50.04
N ILE A 3 -5.69 30.10 50.10
CA ILE A 3 -5.23 28.78 49.67
C ILE A 3 -5.08 28.83 48.14
N LEU A 4 -3.85 28.73 47.66
CA LEU A 4 -3.55 28.51 46.24
C LEU A 4 -3.76 27.02 45.95
N LEU A 5 -4.84 26.70 45.26
CA LEU A 5 -5.07 25.37 44.71
C LEU A 5 -4.12 25.20 43.51
N ALA A 6 -3.04 24.44 43.68
CA ALA A 6 -2.17 24.04 42.59
C ALA A 6 -2.88 22.93 41.80
N GLY A 7 -3.43 23.26 40.63
CA GLY A 7 -3.98 22.27 39.72
C GLY A 7 -2.87 21.41 39.13
N PHE A 8 -2.84 20.13 39.50
CA PHE A 8 -1.95 19.13 38.92
C PHE A 8 -2.62 18.59 37.64
N THR A 9 -2.23 19.07 36.47
CA THR A 9 -2.65 18.47 35.20
C THR A 9 -1.77 17.26 34.93
N ALA A 10 -2.32 16.06 35.11
CA ALA A 10 -1.65 14.82 34.73
C ALA A 10 -1.52 14.76 33.20
N ALA A 11 -0.30 14.54 32.70
CA ALA A 11 -0.11 14.17 31.31
C ALA A 11 -0.69 12.76 31.12
N VAL A 12 -1.73 12.63 30.28
CA VAL A 12 -2.22 11.32 29.86
C VAL A 12 -1.18 10.76 28.88
N LEU A 13 -0.55 9.65 29.24
CA LEU A 13 0.15 8.81 28.26
C LEU A 13 -0.91 8.28 27.30
N ALA A 14 -0.90 8.76 26.06
CA ALA A 14 -1.68 8.12 25.01
C ALA A 14 -1.10 6.71 24.81
N GLY A 15 -1.98 5.70 24.85
CA GLY A 15 -1.60 4.30 24.61
C GLY A 15 -1.60 4.00 23.12
N ALA A 16 -0.84 2.99 22.70
CA ALA A 16 -0.85 2.53 21.32
C ALA A 16 -2.25 2.01 20.94
N GLY A 17 -2.73 2.39 19.76
CA GLY A 17 -4.04 1.99 19.23
C GLY A 17 -3.91 0.86 18.20
N SER A 18 -5.01 0.17 17.91
CA SER A 18 -5.09 -0.72 16.74
C SER A 18 -5.26 0.10 15.46
N PHE A 19 -4.57 -0.29 14.40
CA PHE A 19 -4.77 0.22 13.04
C PHE A 19 -5.27 -0.93 12.14
N THR A 20 -6.28 -0.65 11.32
CA THR A 20 -6.81 -1.57 10.31
C THR A 20 -7.11 -0.78 9.02
N PHE A 21 -6.81 -1.36 7.86
CA PHE A 21 -7.18 -0.84 6.54
C PHE A 21 -7.59 -2.00 5.64
N SER A 22 -8.61 -1.85 4.79
CA SER A 22 -8.99 -2.86 3.81
C SER A 22 -9.74 -2.26 2.62
N THR A 23 -9.40 -2.73 1.41
CA THR A 23 -10.10 -2.40 0.16
C THR A 23 -11.31 -3.29 -0.13
N GLY A 24 -11.56 -4.31 0.69
CA GLY A 24 -12.64 -5.28 0.51
C GLY A 24 -12.24 -6.49 -0.34
N ASP A 25 -13.24 -7.13 -0.95
CA ASP A 25 -13.07 -8.38 -1.72
C ASP A 25 -12.83 -8.11 -3.22
N PRO A 26 -12.26 -9.09 -3.96
CA PRO A 26 -12.10 -8.99 -5.41
C PRO A 26 -13.41 -8.75 -6.16
N ASP A 27 -13.38 -7.87 -7.17
CA ASP A 27 -14.56 -7.52 -7.98
C ASP A 27 -14.66 -8.30 -9.31
N GLY A 28 -13.61 -9.04 -9.67
CA GLY A 28 -13.55 -9.80 -10.93
C GLY A 28 -13.41 -8.94 -12.18
N LEU A 29 -13.10 -7.64 -12.06
CA LEU A 29 -13.00 -6.74 -13.21
C LEU A 29 -11.59 -6.73 -13.81
N PHE A 30 -10.55 -6.83 -13.01
CA PHE A 30 -9.17 -6.70 -13.46
C PHE A 30 -8.18 -7.56 -12.64
N ALA A 31 -7.08 -7.96 -13.28
CA ALA A 31 -5.96 -8.59 -12.59
C ALA A 31 -4.62 -8.08 -13.12
N ALA A 32 -3.71 -7.70 -12.23
CA ALA A 32 -2.42 -7.12 -12.58
C ALA A 32 -1.27 -7.99 -12.07
N ALA A 33 -0.31 -8.30 -12.94
CA ALA A 33 0.82 -9.13 -12.55
C ALA A 33 1.69 -8.45 -11.48
N SER A 34 2.19 -9.23 -10.52
CA SER A 34 3.14 -8.73 -9.52
C SER A 34 4.09 -9.83 -9.07
N ARG A 35 5.34 -9.77 -9.49
CA ARG A 35 6.35 -10.81 -9.24
C ARG A 35 7.74 -10.17 -9.16
N PRO A 36 8.62 -10.66 -8.28
CA PRO A 36 9.98 -10.13 -8.21
C PRO A 36 10.78 -10.54 -9.45
N GLY A 37 11.85 -9.80 -9.73
CA GLY A 37 12.86 -10.20 -10.71
C GLY A 37 13.56 -11.53 -10.32
N GLY A 38 14.09 -12.24 -11.32
CA GLY A 38 14.85 -13.48 -11.11
C GLY A 38 14.05 -14.78 -11.25
N GLY A 39 12.74 -14.69 -11.50
CA GLY A 39 11.89 -15.80 -11.94
C GLY A 39 11.94 -16.07 -13.45
N PRO A 40 10.93 -16.73 -14.04
CA PRO A 40 10.88 -17.02 -15.48
C PRO A 40 10.66 -15.78 -16.37
N GLY A 41 10.46 -14.58 -15.80
CA GLY A 41 10.23 -13.35 -16.54
C GLY A 41 10.87 -12.12 -15.88
N VAL A 42 10.64 -10.95 -16.50
CA VAL A 42 11.10 -9.66 -15.94
C VAL A 42 10.31 -9.32 -14.67
N ASP A 43 10.95 -8.53 -13.82
CA ASP A 43 10.33 -7.93 -12.64
C ASP A 43 9.12 -7.08 -13.03
N ILE A 44 8.03 -7.22 -12.27
CA ILE A 44 6.78 -6.47 -12.42
C ILE A 44 6.25 -6.17 -11.04
N GLU A 45 5.94 -4.91 -10.79
CA GLU A 45 5.39 -4.45 -9.53
C GLU A 45 4.04 -3.79 -9.77
N THR A 46 3.02 -4.23 -9.04
CA THR A 46 1.70 -3.57 -8.96
C THR A 46 1.53 -2.96 -7.58
N ALA A 47 1.01 -1.73 -7.53
CA ALA A 47 0.93 -0.90 -6.34
C ALA A 47 -0.47 -0.32 -6.15
N ASP A 48 -0.95 -0.27 -4.91
CA ASP A 48 -2.18 0.44 -4.53
C ASP A 48 -2.03 1.13 -3.17
N ASP A 49 -2.83 2.17 -2.90
CA ASP A 49 -2.54 3.12 -1.85
C ASP A 49 -3.30 2.94 -0.53
N PHE A 50 -2.70 3.45 0.55
CA PHE A 50 -3.32 3.61 1.85
C PHE A 50 -2.78 4.85 2.57
N ILE A 51 -3.51 5.33 3.58
CA ILE A 51 -3.15 6.53 4.35
C ILE A 51 -3.03 6.21 5.84
N LEU A 52 -2.00 6.79 6.46
CA LEU A 52 -1.77 6.76 7.89
C LEU A 52 -1.90 8.17 8.49
N ALA A 53 -2.75 8.32 9.49
CA ALA A 53 -2.95 9.60 10.19
C ALA A 53 -1.84 9.90 11.22
N GLN A 54 -1.12 8.88 11.67
CA GLN A 54 -0.04 8.95 12.66
C GLN A 54 0.96 7.82 12.39
N GLU A 55 2.11 7.86 13.06
CA GLU A 55 3.10 6.79 13.00
C GLU A 55 2.48 5.44 13.38
N THR A 56 2.71 4.42 12.57
CA THR A 56 2.05 3.12 12.68
C THR A 56 3.04 2.01 12.35
N LEU A 57 3.07 1.00 13.21
CA LEU A 57 3.75 -0.27 12.93
C LEU A 57 2.78 -1.18 12.17
N ILE A 58 3.04 -1.47 10.90
CA ILE A 58 2.26 -2.45 10.14
C ILE A 58 2.81 -3.84 10.44
N ASN A 59 1.98 -4.69 11.04
CA ASN A 59 2.38 -5.99 11.60
C ASN A 59 2.02 -7.15 10.67
N SER A 60 0.96 -7.02 9.88
CA SER A 60 0.53 -8.03 8.92
C SER A 60 -0.25 -7.42 7.77
N ALA A 61 -0.39 -8.19 6.70
CA ALA A 61 -1.22 -7.85 5.56
C ALA A 61 -1.91 -9.10 5.02
N THR A 62 -3.05 -8.89 4.36
CA THR A 62 -3.63 -9.89 3.46
C THR A 62 -3.74 -9.32 2.06
N PHE A 63 -3.62 -10.16 1.04
CA PHE A 63 -3.91 -9.78 -0.35
C PHE A 63 -4.38 -10.98 -1.15
N THR A 64 -5.24 -10.74 -2.14
CA THR A 64 -5.90 -11.82 -2.89
C THR A 64 -5.57 -11.73 -4.37
N GLY A 65 -5.16 -12.86 -4.96
CA GLY A 65 -4.80 -12.92 -6.36
C GLY A 65 -5.07 -14.27 -7.02
N LEU A 66 -4.71 -14.36 -8.29
CA LEU A 66 -4.78 -15.57 -9.09
C LEU A 66 -3.42 -16.24 -9.20
N ILE A 67 -3.42 -17.55 -9.04
CA ILE A 67 -2.35 -18.44 -9.52
C ILE A 67 -2.93 -19.41 -10.57
N PRO A 68 -2.11 -20.07 -11.41
CA PRO A 68 -2.62 -20.99 -12.43
C PRO A 68 -3.57 -22.07 -11.88
N SER A 69 -4.64 -22.40 -12.63
CA SER A 69 -5.79 -23.22 -12.18
C SER A 69 -5.52 -24.66 -11.74
N THR A 70 -4.27 -25.12 -11.71
CA THR A 70 -3.86 -26.43 -11.19
C THR A 70 -2.53 -26.38 -10.46
N ALA A 71 -1.98 -25.18 -10.23
CA ALA A 71 -0.73 -25.03 -9.50
C ALA A 71 -0.98 -25.41 -8.03
N PRO A 72 -0.25 -26.40 -7.48
CA PRO A 72 -0.28 -26.61 -6.03
C PRO A 72 0.30 -25.37 -5.34
N LEU A 73 -0.19 -25.05 -4.14
CA LEU A 73 0.33 -23.91 -3.36
C LEU A 73 1.84 -24.02 -3.08
N THR A 74 2.40 -25.22 -3.12
CA THR A 74 3.86 -25.45 -3.05
C THR A 74 4.65 -24.87 -4.23
N ASN A 75 3.98 -24.40 -5.29
CA ASN A 75 4.62 -23.65 -6.37
C ASN A 75 4.94 -22.19 -5.96
N ILE A 76 4.31 -21.67 -4.91
CA ILE A 76 4.65 -20.36 -4.36
C ILE A 76 6.04 -20.48 -3.73
N SER A 77 7.02 -19.92 -4.43
CA SER A 77 8.44 -20.03 -4.10
C SER A 77 8.89 -18.94 -3.13
N SER A 78 8.30 -17.75 -3.23
CA SER A 78 8.58 -16.62 -2.34
C SER A 78 7.44 -15.61 -2.38
N VAL A 79 7.25 -14.90 -1.27
CA VAL A 79 6.37 -13.74 -1.14
C VAL A 79 7.21 -12.58 -0.58
N GLY A 80 7.05 -11.40 -1.17
CA GLY A 80 7.65 -10.16 -0.72
C GLY A 80 6.63 -9.03 -0.69
N VAL A 81 6.94 -8.00 0.08
CA VAL A 81 6.16 -6.76 0.14
C VAL A 81 7.14 -5.58 0.12
N GLU A 82 6.83 -4.58 -0.69
CA GLU A 82 7.51 -3.30 -0.69
C GLU A 82 6.51 -2.18 -0.34
N ILE A 83 7.03 -1.13 0.30
CA ILE A 83 6.29 0.10 0.59
C ILE A 83 6.93 1.25 -0.16
N TYR A 84 6.13 2.00 -0.91
CA TYR A 84 6.56 3.24 -1.57
C TYR A 84 5.85 4.44 -0.96
N ARG A 85 6.50 5.59 -1.00
CA ARG A 85 5.84 6.89 -0.76
C ARG A 85 5.26 7.43 -2.07
N VAL A 86 4.47 8.50 -1.95
CA VAL A 86 3.93 9.20 -3.12
C VAL A 86 5.00 10.13 -3.73
N PHE A 87 5.14 10.07 -5.06
CA PHE A 87 5.97 11.00 -5.83
C PHE A 87 5.62 12.48 -5.52
N PRO A 88 6.59 13.39 -5.35
CA PRO A 88 8.00 13.26 -5.72
C PRO A 88 8.94 12.87 -4.58
N LEU A 89 8.43 12.35 -3.45
CA LEU A 89 9.33 11.82 -2.41
C LEU A 89 10.20 10.71 -3.00
N ASP A 90 11.44 10.57 -2.53
CA ASP A 90 12.38 9.51 -2.98
C ASP A 90 12.54 9.39 -4.50
N SER A 91 12.37 10.49 -5.20
CA SER A 91 12.33 10.49 -6.66
C SER A 91 13.19 11.60 -7.24
N THR A 92 13.65 11.37 -8.47
CA THR A 92 14.21 12.42 -9.30
C THR A 92 13.08 13.33 -9.79
N ASN A 93 13.25 14.65 -9.65
CA ASN A 93 12.27 15.64 -10.08
C ASN A 93 12.98 16.78 -10.85
N PRO A 94 12.69 17.01 -12.14
CA PRO A 94 11.58 16.48 -12.93
C PRO A 94 11.69 14.99 -13.28
N PRO A 95 10.56 14.29 -13.52
CA PRO A 95 10.55 12.89 -13.91
C PRO A 95 11.09 12.69 -15.34
N SER A 96 11.41 11.45 -15.69
CA SER A 96 12.09 11.07 -16.95
C SER A 96 11.32 11.44 -18.24
N GLY A 97 10.00 11.63 -18.16
CA GLY A 97 9.11 11.81 -19.30
C GLY A 97 8.74 10.51 -20.03
N ASN A 98 9.12 9.33 -19.51
CA ASN A 98 8.78 8.04 -20.12
C ASN A 98 7.30 7.63 -19.96
N VAL A 99 6.55 8.32 -19.12
CA VAL A 99 5.13 8.04 -18.84
C VAL A 99 4.29 9.30 -18.97
N PRO A 100 2.97 9.19 -19.21
CA PRO A 100 2.10 10.35 -19.35
C PRO A 100 2.11 11.28 -18.13
N THR A 101 2.20 10.74 -16.92
CA THR A 101 2.32 11.51 -15.67
C THR A 101 2.91 10.68 -14.55
N ARG A 102 3.61 11.34 -13.62
CA ARG A 102 4.04 10.78 -12.32
C ARG A 102 3.30 11.42 -11.14
N VAL A 103 2.33 12.31 -11.41
CA VAL A 103 1.55 12.96 -10.35
C VAL A 103 0.78 11.89 -9.58
N ASN A 104 0.97 11.85 -8.26
CA ASN A 104 0.39 10.88 -7.34
C ASN A 104 0.74 9.42 -7.66
N SER A 105 1.85 9.15 -8.37
CA SER A 105 2.36 7.79 -8.53
C SER A 105 3.17 7.35 -7.32
N PRO A 106 3.55 6.07 -7.22
CA PRO A 106 4.62 5.68 -6.34
C PRO A 106 5.94 6.37 -6.72
N SER A 107 6.82 6.50 -5.73
CA SER A 107 8.17 7.04 -5.85
C SER A 107 9.09 6.18 -6.72
N ASP A 108 10.28 6.70 -7.05
CA ASP A 108 11.28 5.96 -7.82
C ASP A 108 11.86 4.78 -7.04
N VAL A 109 12.12 4.98 -5.75
CA VAL A 109 12.76 4.02 -4.84
C VAL A 109 11.78 3.60 -3.75
N GLU A 110 11.80 2.32 -3.42
CA GLU A 110 11.10 1.74 -2.28
C GLU A 110 11.55 2.41 -0.98
N PHE A 111 10.60 2.71 -0.11
CA PHE A 111 10.87 3.27 1.20
C PHE A 111 11.36 2.20 2.19
N ASP A 112 10.75 1.02 2.14
CA ASP A 112 11.10 -0.14 2.95
C ASP A 112 10.59 -1.43 2.28
N ASP A 113 11.24 -2.57 2.52
CA ASP A 113 10.89 -3.87 1.92
C ASP A 113 10.96 -5.04 2.91
N ARG A 114 10.18 -6.09 2.66
CA ARG A 114 10.36 -7.40 3.32
C ARG A 114 10.29 -8.49 2.26
N SER A 115 11.36 -9.24 2.11
CA SER A 115 11.48 -10.34 1.15
C SER A 115 11.48 -11.70 1.83
N SER A 116 11.12 -12.76 1.07
CA SER A 116 11.09 -14.15 1.56
C SER A 116 10.30 -14.32 2.85
N LEU A 117 9.13 -13.68 2.90
CA LEU A 117 8.25 -13.64 4.06
C LEU A 117 7.74 -15.04 4.43
N ALA A 118 7.45 -15.23 5.72
CA ALA A 118 6.59 -16.32 6.15
C ALA A 118 5.13 -15.96 5.80
N PHE A 119 4.42 -16.89 5.20
CA PHE A 119 3.04 -16.67 4.77
C PHE A 119 2.19 -17.94 4.91
N VAL A 120 0.88 -17.73 4.95
CA VAL A 120 -0.13 -18.77 4.71
C VAL A 120 -0.84 -18.43 3.40
N ALA A 121 -1.11 -19.43 2.58
CA ALA A 121 -1.88 -19.27 1.35
C ALA A 121 -3.14 -20.13 1.44
N ASN A 122 -4.30 -19.53 1.21
CA ASN A 122 -5.60 -20.18 1.31
C ASN A 122 -6.32 -20.08 -0.04
N VAL A 123 -6.70 -21.23 -0.62
CA VAL A 123 -7.53 -21.24 -1.83
C VAL A 123 -8.95 -20.86 -1.43
N LEU A 124 -9.42 -19.70 -1.91
CA LEU A 124 -10.79 -19.22 -1.70
C LEU A 124 -11.75 -19.83 -2.74
N SER A 125 -11.28 -19.94 -3.99
CA SER A 125 -12.01 -20.55 -5.08
C SER A 125 -11.06 -21.33 -6.00
N ALA A 126 -11.48 -22.53 -6.42
CA ALA A 126 -10.75 -23.32 -7.40
C ALA A 126 -10.73 -22.68 -8.79
N SER A 127 -11.68 -21.78 -9.08
CA SER A 127 -11.75 -21.03 -10.32
C SER A 127 -12.38 -19.66 -10.10
N PHE A 128 -11.60 -18.62 -10.40
CA PHE A 128 -12.03 -17.23 -10.45
C PHE A 128 -11.50 -16.61 -11.74
N SER A 129 -12.21 -15.61 -12.28
CA SER A 129 -11.82 -14.93 -13.50
C SER A 129 -11.87 -13.41 -13.34
N ALA A 130 -10.89 -12.72 -13.90
CA ALA A 130 -10.89 -11.28 -14.05
C ALA A 130 -11.20 -10.91 -15.51
N GLY A 131 -12.08 -9.93 -15.71
CA GLY A 131 -12.56 -9.51 -17.03
C GLY A 131 -11.48 -8.94 -17.96
N ASN A 132 -10.39 -8.43 -17.41
CA ASN A 132 -9.21 -7.99 -18.16
C ASN A 132 -7.95 -8.16 -17.30
N SER A 133 -6.77 -8.01 -17.90
CA SER A 133 -5.50 -8.17 -17.19
C SER A 133 -4.35 -7.36 -17.77
N VAL A 134 -3.24 -7.32 -17.05
CA VAL A 134 -1.95 -6.88 -17.57
C VAL A 134 -0.80 -7.71 -16.99
N LEU A 135 0.07 -8.20 -17.86
CA LEU A 135 1.32 -8.90 -17.60
C LEU A 135 2.46 -8.30 -18.43
N ASN A 136 2.33 -8.22 -19.76
CA ASN A 136 3.43 -7.79 -20.64
C ASN A 136 3.24 -6.39 -21.24
N GLY A 137 1.99 -5.93 -21.37
CA GLY A 137 1.60 -4.66 -21.99
C GLY A 137 1.98 -3.38 -21.22
N ILE A 138 3.11 -3.39 -20.51
CA ILE A 138 3.63 -2.28 -19.69
C ILE A 138 4.73 -1.58 -20.49
N ASN A 139 4.34 -0.57 -21.28
CA ASN A 139 5.21 0.10 -22.25
C ASN A 139 5.37 1.59 -21.93
N LYS A 140 6.52 2.17 -22.32
CA LYS A 140 6.73 3.62 -22.25
C LYS A 140 5.76 4.39 -23.15
N SER A 141 5.52 5.64 -22.79
CA SER A 141 4.90 6.64 -23.65
C SER A 141 5.63 6.74 -25.00
N PRO A 142 4.91 6.85 -26.13
CA PRO A 142 3.47 7.02 -26.27
C PRO A 142 2.68 5.71 -26.50
N ASN A 143 3.30 4.55 -26.30
CA ASN A 143 2.71 3.24 -26.65
C ASN A 143 2.16 2.48 -25.44
N GLN A 144 1.93 3.18 -24.33
CA GLN A 144 1.50 2.60 -23.06
C GLN A 144 0.07 2.03 -23.10
N THR A 145 -0.80 2.58 -23.95
CA THR A 145 -2.21 2.17 -24.03
C THR A 145 -2.36 0.93 -24.89
N THR A 146 -2.60 -0.22 -24.26
CA THR A 146 -2.71 -1.54 -24.89
C THR A 146 -4.12 -2.10 -24.88
N ASN A 147 -5.03 -1.49 -24.10
CA ASN A 147 -6.37 -2.00 -23.76
C ASN A 147 -6.35 -3.22 -22.80
N GLY A 148 -5.21 -3.53 -22.19
CA GLY A 148 -5.01 -4.73 -21.41
C GLY A 148 -4.80 -5.98 -22.28
N GLU A 149 -4.77 -7.15 -21.64
CA GLU A 149 -4.37 -8.42 -22.25
C GLU A 149 -5.51 -9.46 -22.24
N GLY A 150 -6.73 -9.03 -21.90
CA GLY A 150 -7.93 -9.86 -21.91
C GLY A 150 -8.14 -10.64 -20.61
N VAL A 151 -9.13 -11.53 -20.66
CA VAL A 151 -9.58 -12.32 -19.50
C VAL A 151 -8.49 -13.28 -19.03
N VAL A 152 -8.27 -13.33 -17.72
CA VAL A 152 -7.43 -14.34 -17.08
C VAL A 152 -8.24 -15.10 -16.03
N SER A 153 -7.97 -16.40 -15.91
CA SER A 153 -8.61 -17.27 -14.93
C SER A 153 -7.56 -18.07 -14.16
N GLY A 154 -7.83 -18.34 -12.88
CA GLY A 154 -6.91 -19.01 -11.97
C GLY A 154 -7.61 -19.59 -10.75
N GLN A 155 -6.83 -20.18 -9.85
CA GLN A 155 -7.25 -20.37 -8.47
C GLN A 155 -7.16 -19.03 -7.76
N GLU A 156 -8.23 -18.64 -7.09
CA GLU A 156 -8.24 -17.47 -6.21
C GLU A 156 -7.62 -17.84 -4.88
N VAL A 157 -6.56 -17.13 -4.52
CA VAL A 157 -5.76 -17.41 -3.33
C VAL A 157 -5.59 -16.13 -2.53
N GLU A 158 -5.94 -16.21 -1.25
CA GLU A 158 -5.59 -15.21 -0.25
C GLU A 158 -4.24 -15.55 0.36
N PHE A 159 -3.39 -14.54 0.51
CA PHE A 159 -2.09 -14.62 1.13
C PHE A 159 -2.13 -13.87 2.44
N ASP A 160 -1.88 -14.56 3.55
CA ASP A 160 -1.72 -13.97 4.88
C ASP A 160 -0.22 -13.84 5.18
N VAL A 161 0.27 -12.62 5.34
CA VAL A 161 1.66 -12.35 5.68
C VAL A 161 1.78 -11.70 7.06
N THR A 162 2.71 -12.21 7.87
CA THR A 162 3.07 -11.61 9.16
C THR A 162 4.48 -11.07 9.07
N PHE A 163 4.66 -9.80 9.38
CA PHE A 163 5.95 -9.13 9.37
C PHE A 163 6.66 -9.38 10.70
N SER A 164 7.66 -10.25 10.71
CA SER A 164 8.50 -10.51 11.89
C SER A 164 9.23 -9.24 12.36
N THR A 165 9.57 -8.37 11.40
CA THR A 165 9.94 -6.98 11.62
C THR A 165 8.85 -6.12 10.99
N PRO A 166 7.97 -5.48 11.78
CA PRO A 166 6.94 -4.59 11.27
C PRO A 166 7.50 -3.50 10.34
N PHE A 167 6.68 -2.96 9.46
CA PHE A 167 7.02 -1.69 8.79
C PHE A 167 6.74 -0.55 9.76
N ASP A 168 7.74 0.26 10.06
CA ASP A 168 7.59 1.45 10.90
C ASP A 168 7.39 2.69 10.01
N LEU A 169 6.14 3.10 9.87
CA LEU A 169 5.74 4.11 8.90
C LEU A 169 5.22 5.35 9.63
N PRO A 170 5.83 6.54 9.43
CA PRO A 170 5.26 7.80 9.87
C PRO A 170 3.85 8.07 9.32
N ALA A 171 3.19 9.11 9.80
CA ALA A 171 1.98 9.61 9.17
C ALA A 171 2.26 9.96 7.69
N GLY A 172 1.39 9.53 6.78
CA GLY A 172 1.64 9.71 5.36
C GLY A 172 0.71 8.96 4.43
N HIS A 173 1.04 9.03 3.15
CA HIS A 173 0.35 8.35 2.06
C HIS A 173 1.36 7.41 1.40
N TYR A 174 1.01 6.13 1.33
CA TYR A 174 1.89 5.07 0.93
C TYR A 174 1.24 4.20 -0.13
N PHE A 175 2.07 3.45 -0.86
CA PHE A 175 1.65 2.37 -1.72
C PHE A 175 2.14 1.04 -1.17
N PHE A 176 1.25 0.05 -1.16
CA PHE A 176 1.53 -1.34 -0.85
C PHE A 176 1.77 -2.12 -2.15
N VAL A 177 2.89 -2.86 -2.20
CA VAL A 177 3.32 -3.62 -3.38
C VAL A 177 3.61 -5.06 -2.97
N PRO A 178 2.62 -5.98 -3.04
CA PRO A 178 2.86 -7.39 -2.81
C PRO A 178 3.45 -8.03 -4.06
N GLN A 179 4.44 -8.90 -3.90
CA GLN A 179 5.06 -9.64 -4.99
C GLN A 179 5.05 -11.14 -4.66
N VAL A 180 4.68 -11.97 -5.65
CA VAL A 180 4.66 -13.42 -5.48
C VAL A 180 5.47 -14.07 -6.60
N LEU A 181 6.47 -14.86 -6.20
CA LEU A 181 7.25 -15.69 -7.13
C LEU A 181 6.64 -17.09 -7.18
N LEU A 182 6.23 -17.52 -8.37
CA LEU A 182 5.85 -18.90 -8.64
C LEU A 182 7.00 -19.65 -9.32
N SER A 183 7.13 -20.94 -9.05
CA SER A 183 8.07 -21.82 -9.74
C SER A 183 7.71 -22.04 -11.23
N SER A 184 6.45 -21.79 -11.59
CA SER A 184 5.93 -21.80 -12.94
C SER A 184 4.64 -20.97 -13.02
N GLY A 185 4.45 -20.25 -14.13
CA GLY A 185 3.35 -19.34 -14.34
C GLY A 185 3.51 -18.00 -13.62
N ASP A 186 2.42 -17.24 -13.57
CA ASP A 186 2.39 -15.86 -13.07
C ASP A 186 1.35 -15.70 -11.97
N PHE A 187 1.67 -14.83 -11.01
CA PHE A 187 0.71 -14.32 -10.05
C PHE A 187 0.08 -13.04 -10.58
N PHE A 188 -1.25 -12.95 -10.49
CA PHE A 188 -1.99 -11.73 -10.76
C PHE A 188 -2.72 -11.26 -9.51
N TRP A 189 -2.42 -10.07 -9.02
CA TRP A 189 -3.16 -9.43 -7.96
C TRP A 189 -4.54 -8.99 -8.48
N LEU A 190 -5.62 -9.29 -7.74
CA LEU A 190 -6.99 -9.01 -8.17
C LEU A 190 -7.45 -7.61 -7.76
N SER A 191 -8.19 -6.94 -8.65
CA SER A 191 -8.79 -5.63 -8.34
C SER A 191 -9.92 -5.72 -7.33
N ALA A 192 -10.08 -4.62 -6.60
CA ALA A 192 -11.23 -4.33 -5.74
C ALA A 192 -11.99 -3.08 -6.28
N PRO A 193 -13.26 -2.88 -5.90
CA PRO A 193 -14.04 -1.75 -6.37
C PRO A 193 -13.42 -0.39 -6.04
N ARG A 194 -13.56 0.55 -6.97
CA ARG A 194 -13.18 1.95 -6.78
C ARG A 194 -14.35 2.88 -7.12
N PRO A 195 -14.86 3.71 -6.18
CA PRO A 195 -14.41 3.82 -4.79
C PRO A 195 -14.65 2.54 -4.00
N ILE A 196 -13.89 2.35 -2.92
CA ILE A 196 -14.03 1.19 -2.02
C ILE A 196 -15.45 1.11 -1.48
N THR A 197 -16.17 0.02 -1.76
CA THR A 197 -17.54 -0.22 -1.25
C THR A 197 -17.60 -1.23 -0.10
N GLY A 198 -16.47 -1.85 0.25
CA GLY A 198 -16.32 -2.84 1.33
C GLY A 198 -15.17 -2.49 2.29
N GLY A 199 -14.64 -3.47 3.01
CA GLY A 199 -13.48 -3.28 3.89
C GLY A 199 -13.67 -2.18 4.92
N THR A 200 -12.75 -1.20 4.95
CA THR A 200 -12.82 -0.03 5.84
C THR A 200 -13.63 1.14 5.25
N GLY A 201 -14.17 0.98 4.04
CA GLY A 201 -14.92 2.01 3.32
C GLY A 201 -14.04 3.00 2.56
N PRO A 202 -14.65 3.97 1.83
CA PRO A 202 -13.92 4.97 1.07
C PRO A 202 -13.01 5.82 1.95
N PHE A 203 -11.84 6.17 1.43
CA PHE A 203 -10.91 7.12 2.05
C PHE A 203 -10.60 8.28 1.08
N SER A 204 -9.91 9.32 1.57
CA SER A 204 -9.63 10.51 0.78
C SER A 204 -8.27 11.13 1.10
N PRO A 205 -7.45 11.46 0.09
CA PRO A 205 -7.63 11.08 -1.31
C PRO A 205 -7.38 9.57 -1.51
N ASP A 206 -8.29 8.90 -2.21
CA ASP A 206 -8.10 7.54 -2.73
C ASP A 206 -7.35 7.67 -4.08
N LEU A 207 -6.24 6.97 -4.31
CA LEU A 207 -5.48 6.98 -5.57
C LEU A 207 -5.70 5.67 -6.34
N GLN A 208 -5.66 5.71 -7.67
CA GLN A 208 -5.87 4.47 -8.44
C GLN A 208 -4.62 3.58 -8.43
N ALA A 209 -4.79 2.29 -8.70
CA ALA A 209 -3.70 1.33 -8.82
C ALA A 209 -2.69 1.65 -9.95
N TRP A 210 -1.42 1.35 -9.69
CA TRP A 210 -0.28 1.58 -10.59
C TRP A 210 0.48 0.30 -10.87
N ILE A 211 1.21 0.27 -11.99
CA ILE A 211 2.08 -0.86 -12.34
C ILE A 211 3.35 -0.38 -13.04
N ARG A 212 4.44 -1.10 -12.85
CA ARG A 212 5.68 -0.97 -13.64
C ARG A 212 6.35 -2.31 -13.92
N ASN A 213 7.30 -2.29 -14.84
CA ASN A 213 8.24 -3.39 -15.07
C ASN A 213 9.67 -2.86 -15.07
N ALA A 214 10.65 -3.76 -15.06
CA ALA A 214 12.08 -3.41 -15.08
C ALA A 214 12.50 -2.46 -16.22
N ASN A 215 11.80 -2.47 -17.36
CA ASN A 215 12.12 -1.60 -18.50
C ASN A 215 11.51 -0.19 -18.39
N LEU A 216 10.48 -0.04 -17.56
CA LEU A 216 9.81 1.21 -17.27
C LEU A 216 10.42 1.93 -16.06
N ALA A 217 11.03 1.17 -15.14
CA ALA A 217 11.65 1.71 -13.93
C ALA A 217 12.56 2.93 -14.22
N PRO A 218 12.49 3.98 -13.39
CA PRO A 218 11.73 4.05 -12.13
C PRO A 218 10.27 4.49 -12.29
N ASP A 219 9.77 4.64 -13.51
CA ASP A 219 8.45 5.21 -13.78
C ASP A 219 7.31 4.21 -13.57
N TRP A 220 6.12 4.76 -13.32
CA TRP A 220 4.89 4.01 -13.05
C TRP A 220 3.79 4.43 -14.01
N LEU A 221 2.93 3.49 -14.40
CA LEU A 221 1.73 3.73 -15.20
C LEU A 221 0.48 3.47 -14.36
N ARG A 222 -0.55 4.30 -14.54
CA ARG A 222 -1.88 4.00 -14.00
C ARG A 222 -2.47 2.86 -14.79
N ILE A 223 -2.86 1.78 -14.10
CA ILE A 223 -3.38 0.57 -14.76
C ILE A 223 -4.60 0.91 -15.63
N GLY A 224 -5.60 1.55 -15.03
CA GLY A 224 -6.83 1.89 -15.72
C GLY A 224 -6.67 3.03 -16.74
N THR A 225 -6.08 4.15 -16.32
CA THR A 225 -5.99 5.35 -17.17
C THR A 225 -5.00 5.20 -18.32
N ASP A 226 -3.79 4.70 -18.05
CA ASP A 226 -2.71 4.73 -19.04
C ASP A 226 -2.67 3.45 -19.89
N ILE A 227 -2.85 2.28 -19.27
CA ILE A 227 -2.73 0.97 -19.95
C ILE A 227 -4.05 0.53 -20.59
N VAL A 228 -5.13 0.45 -19.81
CA VAL A 228 -6.45 0.07 -20.35
C VAL A 228 -6.98 1.20 -21.25
N GLY A 229 -6.95 2.43 -20.76
CA GLY A 229 -7.35 3.61 -21.53
C GLY A 229 -8.84 3.60 -21.90
N GLY A 230 -9.15 4.19 -23.05
CA GLY A 230 -10.53 4.42 -23.51
C GLY A 230 -11.00 5.87 -23.29
N THR A 231 -12.22 6.17 -23.74
CA THR A 231 -12.80 7.53 -23.63
C THR A 231 -13.14 7.90 -22.20
N THR A 232 -13.55 6.93 -21.40
CA THR A 232 -13.75 7.02 -19.95
C THR A 232 -12.98 5.85 -19.34
N PRO A 233 -11.68 5.99 -19.10
CA PRO A 233 -10.88 4.89 -18.63
C PRO A 233 -11.39 4.39 -17.28
N PRO A 234 -11.38 3.06 -17.05
CA PRO A 234 -11.69 2.54 -15.73
C PRO A 234 -10.60 2.97 -14.74
N THR A 235 -10.91 2.86 -13.45
CA THR A 235 -9.94 3.04 -12.37
C THR A 235 -10.17 1.91 -11.38
N TYR A 236 -9.08 1.36 -10.85
CA TYR A 236 -9.12 0.19 -9.99
C TYR A 236 -8.43 0.51 -8.66
N ASN A 237 -8.87 -0.16 -7.61
CA ASN A 237 -8.07 -0.45 -6.43
C ASN A 237 -7.66 -1.92 -6.52
N MET A 238 -6.75 -2.36 -5.66
CA MET A 238 -6.32 -3.75 -5.56
C MET A 238 -6.78 -4.35 -4.22
N THR A 239 -6.94 -5.66 -4.17
CA THR A 239 -7.52 -6.36 -3.00
C THR A 239 -6.47 -6.59 -1.93
N PHE A 240 -6.48 -5.82 -0.85
CA PHE A 240 -5.61 -6.05 0.31
C PHE A 240 -6.19 -5.51 1.63
N SER A 241 -5.61 -5.97 2.72
CA SER A 241 -5.79 -5.40 4.05
C SER A 241 -4.47 -5.26 4.79
N LEU A 242 -4.41 -4.32 5.73
CA LEU A 242 -3.26 -4.07 6.60
C LEU A 242 -3.75 -4.02 8.04
N ASP A 243 -3.02 -4.69 8.92
CA ASP A 243 -3.22 -4.63 10.36
C ASP A 243 -1.97 -4.14 11.05
N GLY A 244 -2.14 -3.26 12.04
CA GLY A 244 -1.05 -2.55 12.65
C GLY A 244 -1.33 -2.01 14.05
N THR A 245 -0.31 -1.34 14.57
CA THR A 245 -0.34 -0.65 15.86
C THR A 245 -0.03 0.82 15.64
N ALA A 246 -1.01 1.67 15.81
CA ALA A 246 -0.85 3.13 15.76
C ALA A 246 -0.09 3.60 17.00
N LEU A 247 1.07 4.22 16.81
CA LEU A 247 1.90 4.70 17.89
C LEU A 247 1.41 6.07 18.38
N PRO A 248 1.39 6.32 19.70
CA PRO A 248 1.00 7.62 20.23
C PRO A 248 1.93 8.71 19.71
N GLU A 249 1.37 9.83 19.25
CA GLU A 249 2.21 10.99 18.92
C GLU A 249 3.05 11.40 20.14
N PRO A 250 4.32 11.79 19.96
CA PRO A 250 5.15 12.25 21.06
C PRO A 250 4.44 13.37 21.82
N ALA A 251 4.29 13.21 23.15
CA ALA A 251 3.62 14.19 24.01
C ALA A 251 4.33 15.56 24.10
N THR A 252 5.29 15.84 23.21
CA THR A 252 6.13 17.03 23.16
C THR A 252 5.32 18.32 23.22
N PHE A 253 4.18 18.41 22.53
CA PHE A 253 3.31 19.59 22.60
C PHE A 253 2.62 19.74 23.96
N SER A 254 2.12 18.64 24.53
CA SER A 254 1.54 18.62 25.87
C SER A 254 2.59 18.98 26.93
N MET A 255 3.81 18.48 26.80
CA MET A 255 4.93 18.78 27.69
C MET A 255 5.43 20.23 27.53
N ALA A 256 5.47 20.76 26.31
CA ALA A 256 5.80 22.16 26.05
C ALA A 256 4.72 23.10 26.62
N ALA A 257 3.44 22.77 26.46
CA ALA A 257 2.34 23.51 27.05
C ALA A 257 2.40 23.49 28.58
N LEU A 258 2.68 22.34 29.20
CA LEU A 258 2.91 22.21 30.63
C LEU A 258 4.10 23.05 31.10
N ALA A 259 5.21 23.04 30.36
CA ALA A 259 6.38 23.85 30.67
C ALA A 259 6.07 25.35 30.64
N LEU A 260 5.30 25.82 29.66
CA LEU A 260 4.86 27.22 29.56
C LEU A 260 3.92 27.61 30.70
N VAL A 261 2.98 26.74 31.07
CA VAL A 261 2.09 26.95 32.22
C VAL A 261 2.88 27.01 33.53
N ALA A 262 3.81 26.08 33.74
CA ALA A 262 4.69 26.05 34.91
C ALA A 262 5.56 27.32 34.99
N LEU A 263 6.12 27.78 33.86
CA LEU A 263 6.92 29.01 33.79
C LEU A 263 6.07 30.25 34.12
N GLY A 264 4.83 30.29 33.64
CA GLY A 264 3.87 31.36 33.94
C GLY A 264 3.46 31.40 35.41
N ALA A 265 3.24 30.23 36.02
CA ALA A 265 2.94 30.10 37.44
C ALA A 265 4.15 30.53 38.31
N TRP A 266 5.36 30.10 37.95
CA TRP A 266 6.60 30.48 38.63
C TRP A 266 6.85 31.98 38.58
N ARG A 267 6.71 32.62 37.41
CA ARG A 267 6.82 34.08 37.26
C ARG A 267 5.80 34.86 38.10
N ARG A 268 4.59 34.33 38.29
CA ARG A 268 3.58 34.96 39.15
C ARG A 268 3.90 34.79 40.63
N ALA A 269 4.50 33.67 41.03
CA ALA A 269 4.95 33.43 42.40
C ALA A 269 6.15 34.32 42.77
N ALA A 270 7.11 34.52 41.85
CA ALA A 270 8.31 35.34 42.09
C ALA A 270 8.05 36.86 42.16
N LYS A 271 6.86 37.32 41.77
CA LYS A 271 6.45 38.74 41.84
C LYS A 271 5.61 39.08 43.09
N ARG A 272 5.39 38.11 43.98
CA ARG A 272 4.74 38.29 45.28
C ARG A 272 5.78 38.20 46.38
#